data_AF-A0A1E1LMV9-F1
#
_entry.id   AF-A0A1E1LMV9-F1
#
_cell.length_a   1.000
_cell.length_b   1.000
_cell.length_c   1.000
_cell.angle_alpha   90.00
_cell.angle_beta   90.00
_cell.angle_gamma   90.00
#
_symmetry.space_group_name_H-M   'P 1'
#
loop_
_entity.id
_entity.type
_entity.pdbx_description
1 polymer ?
#
loop_
_entity_poly.entity_id
_entity_poly.type
_entity_poly.pdbx_seq_one_letter_code
_entity_poly.pdbx_strand_id
1 'polypeptide(L)'
;MEDPFTPAVRAAMLADPIVAVQRDDFVHAVTEANLIDCRLYHTVTAHPGAAPAALPARGLGRPSQVRLAAEGGFNQQSAAYAGALAVWTAANPDGEAAGEPDAPNPDMICTHGRRSPLDNPALVSFTEGWARTQVALSFVNDGELNERAGTFRHLMVTYPSATTLGGKSFGARSATRGSIYSPANKLVMFTYPLVRGLDERYEELLALQADVDVLFIAGDADALCHEMHLRAIRQRMRARTWWLRMVKADHALWYEPDEKRHALCNIAGQIAAMWNVVRDPALSELTLDWDGGANEPKWTTWVAPTVDLPKPATTFNVNILNPGLPGGGGTITFTM
;
A
#
# COMPACT_ATOMS: atom_id res chain seq x y z
N MET A 1 -25.24 2.80 -3.54
CA MET A 1 -24.23 3.61 -2.82
C MET A 1 -24.00 4.84 -3.67
N GLU A 2 -24.06 6.05 -3.08
CA GLU A 2 -23.78 7.27 -3.84
C GLU A 2 -22.31 7.33 -4.25
N ASP A 3 -22.01 7.95 -5.39
CA ASP A 3 -20.64 8.14 -5.87
C ASP A 3 -19.84 8.99 -4.86
N PRO A 4 -18.77 8.45 -4.24
CA PRO A 4 -17.97 9.22 -3.29
C PRO A 4 -17.20 10.38 -3.95
N PHE A 5 -17.10 10.41 -5.29
CA PHE A 5 -16.43 11.46 -6.06
C PHE A 5 -17.40 12.44 -6.70
N THR A 6 -18.30 13.01 -5.89
CA THR A 6 -19.15 14.11 -6.35
C THR A 6 -18.32 15.26 -6.95
N PRO A 7 -18.88 16.10 -7.84
CA PRO A 7 -18.16 17.26 -8.37
C PRO A 7 -17.54 18.15 -7.29
N ALA A 8 -18.20 18.29 -6.14
CA ALA A 8 -17.68 19.05 -5.00
C ALA A 8 -16.46 18.38 -4.35
N VAL A 9 -16.48 17.05 -4.17
CA VAL A 9 -15.32 16.29 -3.65
C VAL A 9 -14.16 16.37 -4.62
N ARG A 10 -14.40 16.20 -5.92
CA ARG A 10 -13.36 16.33 -6.95
C ARG A 10 -12.76 17.73 -6.97
N ALA A 11 -13.61 18.75 -6.94
CA ALA A 11 -13.17 20.12 -6.83
C ALA A 11 -12.34 20.35 -5.55
N ALA A 12 -12.72 19.79 -4.40
CA ALA A 12 -11.93 19.89 -3.17
C ALA A 12 -10.58 19.17 -3.24
N MET A 13 -10.51 18.02 -3.91
CA MET A 13 -9.27 17.27 -4.13
C MET A 13 -8.30 18.01 -5.08
N LEU A 14 -8.85 18.73 -6.06
CA LEU A 14 -8.11 19.54 -7.04
C LEU A 14 -7.77 20.95 -6.53
N ALA A 15 -8.66 21.55 -5.73
CA ALA A 15 -8.53 22.91 -5.20
C ALA A 15 -7.51 22.95 -4.04
N ASP A 16 -6.25 22.96 -4.44
CA ASP A 16 -5.16 23.74 -3.82
C ASP A 16 -4.57 23.21 -2.47
N PRO A 17 -3.42 23.77 -2.01
CA PRO A 17 -2.52 23.26 -0.97
C PRO A 17 -2.99 23.57 0.46
N ILE A 18 -4.30 23.67 0.68
CA ILE A 18 -4.89 24.33 1.88
C ILE A 18 -4.71 23.52 3.17
N VAL A 19 -4.47 22.21 3.08
CA VAL A 19 -4.01 21.48 4.26
C VAL A 19 -2.51 21.32 4.17
N ALA A 20 -1.80 22.19 4.88
CA ALA A 20 -0.36 22.07 5.04
C ALA A 20 -0.07 20.71 5.70
N VAL A 21 0.42 19.78 4.88
CA VAL A 21 0.92 18.50 5.38
C VAL A 21 2.28 18.79 6.01
N GLN A 22 2.37 18.58 7.31
CA GLN A 22 3.61 18.61 8.04
C GLN A 22 4.34 17.27 7.86
N ARG A 23 5.68 17.34 7.86
CA ARG A 23 6.57 16.20 7.76
C ARG A 23 7.53 16.24 8.94
N ASP A 24 7.41 15.28 9.85
CA ASP A 24 8.27 15.18 11.02
C ASP A 24 9.22 14.00 10.87
N ASP A 25 10.52 14.32 10.76
CA ASP A 25 11.60 13.35 10.63
C ASP A 25 12.18 13.01 12.00
N PHE A 26 12.19 11.72 12.36
CA PHE A 26 12.72 11.22 13.62
C PHE A 26 13.35 9.85 13.47
N VAL A 27 14.09 9.42 14.49
CA VAL A 27 14.71 8.08 14.53
C VAL A 27 13.92 7.20 15.50
N HIS A 28 13.51 6.03 15.05
CA HIS A 28 12.78 5.04 15.86
C HIS A 28 13.69 3.86 16.21
N ALA A 29 13.69 3.44 17.47
CA ALA A 29 14.39 2.23 17.89
C ALA A 29 13.50 1.00 17.64
N VAL A 30 13.90 0.12 16.72
CA VAL A 30 13.32 -1.22 16.55
C VAL A 30 13.88 -2.16 17.63
N THR A 31 15.18 -2.05 17.87
CA THR A 31 15.88 -2.63 19.01
C THR A 31 16.93 -1.63 19.50
N GLU A 32 17.59 -1.89 20.63
CA GLU A 32 18.69 -1.03 21.12
C GLU A 32 19.81 -0.83 20.08
N ALA A 33 20.03 -1.82 19.21
CA ALA A 33 21.07 -1.78 18.19
C ALA A 33 20.55 -1.45 16.77
N ASN A 34 19.22 -1.39 16.59
CA ASN A 34 18.60 -1.19 15.28
C ASN A 34 17.72 0.05 15.29
N LEU A 35 18.31 1.16 14.85
CA LEU A 35 17.66 2.45 14.67
C LEU A 35 17.22 2.58 13.21
N ILE A 36 15.99 3.06 12.99
CA ILE A 36 15.46 3.33 11.65
C ILE A 36 15.03 4.79 11.54
N ASP A 37 15.26 5.38 10.38
CA ASP A 37 14.73 6.70 10.07
C ASP A 37 13.24 6.61 9.75
N CYS A 38 12.45 7.47 10.37
CA CYS A 38 11.02 7.57 10.20
C CYS A 38 10.63 8.99 9.77
N ARG A 39 9.53 9.08 9.03
CA ARG A 39 8.87 10.33 8.66
C ARG A 39 7.37 10.22 8.89
N LEU A 40 6.84 11.05 9.76
CA LEU A 40 5.41 11.19 9.97
C LEU A 40 4.84 12.26 9.03
N TYR A 41 3.74 11.95 8.36
CA TYR A 41 3.00 12.88 7.52
C TYR A 41 1.60 13.07 8.13
N HIS A 42 1.24 14.31 8.42
CA HIS A 42 -0.07 14.63 8.98
C HIS A 42 -0.49 16.05 8.60
N THR A 43 -1.80 16.31 8.69
CA THR A 43 -2.33 17.67 8.60
C THR A 43 -2.04 18.42 9.88
N VAL A 44 -1.60 19.67 9.80
CA VAL A 44 -1.73 20.59 10.94
C VAL A 44 -3.19 21.01 11.00
N THR A 45 -3.95 20.46 11.94
CA THR A 45 -5.23 21.07 12.29
C THR A 45 -4.89 22.47 12.80
N ALA A 46 -5.22 23.49 12.01
CA ALA A 46 -5.11 24.86 12.48
C ALA A 46 -5.94 24.96 13.76
N HIS A 47 -5.28 25.00 14.92
CA HIS A 47 -5.95 25.44 16.13
C HIS A 47 -6.50 26.82 15.82
N PRO A 48 -7.82 27.05 15.88
CA PRO A 48 -8.37 28.37 15.63
C PRO A 48 -7.85 29.32 16.72
N GLY A 49 -6.76 30.03 16.43
CA GLY A 49 -6.10 30.99 17.32
C GLY A 49 -4.62 30.76 17.67
N ALA A 50 -3.95 29.68 17.23
CA ALA A 50 -2.54 29.47 17.55
C ALA A 50 -1.61 30.14 16.53
N ALA A 51 -0.75 31.07 16.99
CA ALA A 51 0.36 31.59 16.20
C ALA A 51 1.36 30.45 15.87
N PRO A 52 2.08 30.49 14.74
CA PRO A 52 3.01 29.43 14.36
C PRO A 52 4.08 29.27 15.44
N ALA A 53 4.11 28.11 16.09
CA ALA A 53 5.11 27.78 17.09
C ALA A 53 6.47 27.57 16.41
N ALA A 54 7.53 28.13 17.00
CA ALA A 54 8.89 27.88 16.58
C ALA A 54 9.23 26.38 16.72
N LEU A 55 9.90 25.81 15.71
CA LEU A 55 10.36 24.42 15.69
C LEU A 55 11.13 24.07 16.98
N PRO A 56 10.77 23.00 17.71
CA PRO A 56 11.56 22.57 18.85
C PRO A 56 12.88 21.93 18.38
N ALA A 57 13.93 22.13 19.17
CA ALA A 57 15.24 21.53 18.94
C ALA A 57 15.17 20.01 19.14
N ARG A 58 15.84 19.25 18.24
CA ARG A 58 15.99 17.78 18.29
C ARG A 58 16.39 17.30 19.69
N GLY A 59 15.46 16.72 20.43
CA GLY A 59 15.69 16.06 21.71
C GLY A 59 15.48 14.55 21.59
N LEU A 60 16.43 13.77 22.10
CA LEU A 60 16.27 12.32 22.28
C LEU A 60 15.32 12.07 23.47
N GLY A 61 14.08 11.69 23.18
CA GLY A 61 13.07 11.38 24.19
C GLY A 61 13.34 10.05 24.92
N ARG A 62 13.18 10.05 26.26
CA ARG A 62 13.29 8.89 27.15
C ARG A 62 11.91 8.26 27.44
N PRO A 63 11.82 6.97 27.83
CA PRO A 63 10.56 6.22 27.85
C PRO A 63 9.84 6.20 29.22
N SER A 64 8.50 6.07 29.19
CA SER A 64 7.62 5.69 30.32
C SER A 64 6.41 4.84 29.85
N GLN A 65 5.52 4.40 30.76
CA GLN A 65 4.52 3.30 30.63
C GLN A 65 3.02 3.68 30.59
N VAL A 66 2.14 2.90 29.90
CA VAL A 66 0.76 2.49 30.31
C VAL A 66 0.00 1.59 29.27
N ARG A 67 -0.71 0.61 29.87
CA ARG A 67 -1.65 -0.47 29.45
C ARG A 67 -2.80 -0.12 28.51
N LEU A 68 -3.34 -1.14 27.80
CA LEU A 68 -4.78 -1.25 27.52
C LEU A 68 -5.31 -2.68 27.24
N ALA A 69 -6.65 -2.74 27.27
CA ALA A 69 -7.60 -3.82 27.54
C ALA A 69 -7.65 -5.02 26.57
N ALA A 70 -8.10 -6.14 27.13
CA ALA A 70 -8.28 -7.42 26.45
C ALA A 70 -9.77 -7.69 26.18
N GLU A 71 -10.19 -7.68 24.92
CA GLU A 71 -11.37 -8.38 24.36
C GLU A 71 -11.12 -8.47 22.84
N GLY A 72 -11.29 -9.54 22.08
CA GLY A 72 -11.71 -10.92 22.29
C GLY A 72 -11.89 -11.53 20.89
N GLY A 73 -11.08 -12.54 20.55
CA GLY A 73 -11.36 -13.47 19.45
C GLY A 73 -10.50 -13.34 18.19
N PHE A 74 -9.39 -14.09 18.09
CA PHE A 74 -8.83 -14.60 16.82
C PHE A 74 -8.06 -15.92 17.09
N ASN A 75 -7.91 -16.77 16.07
CA ASN A 75 -7.56 -18.20 16.09
C ASN A 75 -6.14 -18.53 16.62
N GLN A 76 -5.75 -19.80 16.85
CA GLN A 76 -4.50 -20.29 17.51
C GLN A 76 -3.15 -19.58 17.16
N GLN A 77 -3.03 -18.85 16.05
CA GLN A 77 -1.86 -18.01 15.72
C GLN A 77 -1.91 -16.62 16.36
N SER A 78 -3.08 -16.13 16.73
CA SER A 78 -3.27 -15.04 17.70
C SER A 78 -2.68 -15.42 19.06
N ALA A 79 -2.65 -16.69 19.45
CA ALA A 79 -2.03 -17.12 20.69
C ALA A 79 -0.50 -17.08 20.59
N ALA A 80 0.07 -17.28 19.40
CA ALA A 80 1.49 -17.08 19.14
C ALA A 80 1.85 -15.59 19.04
N TYR A 81 0.98 -14.75 18.45
CA TYR A 81 1.14 -13.30 18.44
C TYR A 81 0.93 -12.70 19.84
N ALA A 82 -0.12 -13.10 20.55
CA ALA A 82 -0.39 -12.75 21.94
C ALA A 82 0.69 -13.33 22.86
N GLY A 83 1.27 -14.48 22.52
CA GLY A 83 2.42 -15.06 23.21
C GLY A 83 3.69 -14.25 22.98
N ALA A 84 3.98 -13.85 21.74
CA ALA A 84 5.11 -12.98 21.40
C ALA A 84 4.93 -11.56 21.96
N LEU A 85 3.72 -11.03 21.91
CA LEU A 85 3.31 -9.77 22.51
C LEU A 85 3.39 -9.88 24.03
N ALA A 86 2.93 -10.96 24.66
CA ALA A 86 3.05 -11.17 26.10
C ALA A 86 4.50 -11.38 26.54
N VAL A 87 5.34 -12.06 25.74
CA VAL A 87 6.79 -12.17 26.00
C VAL A 87 7.45 -10.79 25.87
N TRP A 88 7.09 -10.00 24.86
CA TRP A 88 7.58 -8.64 24.68
C TRP A 88 7.11 -7.70 25.80
N THR A 89 5.83 -7.75 26.18
CA THR A 89 5.22 -7.00 27.29
C THR A 89 5.74 -7.47 28.65
N ALA A 90 6.08 -8.75 28.83
CA ALA A 90 6.70 -9.26 30.06
C ALA A 90 8.19 -8.91 30.14
N ALA A 91 8.89 -8.85 29.00
CA ALA A 91 10.26 -8.35 28.91
C ALA A 91 10.33 -6.82 29.05
N ASN A 92 9.23 -6.12 28.77
CA ASN A 92 9.07 -4.68 28.89
C ASN A 92 7.81 -4.36 29.70
N PRO A 93 7.80 -4.65 31.03
CA PRO A 93 6.63 -4.46 31.91
C PRO A 93 6.17 -3.01 32.03
N ASP A 94 6.91 -2.11 31.37
CA ASP A 94 6.92 -0.67 31.55
C ASP A 94 6.56 0.15 30.27
N GLY A 95 5.85 -0.41 29.27
CA GLY A 95 5.63 0.28 27.97
C GLY A 95 4.38 1.20 27.87
N GLU A 96 4.56 2.49 27.57
CA GLU A 96 3.57 3.46 27.07
C GLU A 96 3.92 3.69 25.61
N ALA A 97 2.93 4.06 24.82
CA ALA A 97 3.09 4.36 23.42
C ALA A 97 4.12 5.49 23.24
N ALA A 98 5.17 5.21 22.46
CA ALA A 98 6.06 6.23 21.94
C ALA A 98 5.34 7.01 20.82
N GLY A 99 4.38 7.85 21.19
CA GLY A 99 4.13 9.09 20.47
C GLY A 99 4.88 10.19 21.21
N GLU A 100 5.49 11.14 20.51
CA GLU A 100 5.56 12.48 21.11
C GLU A 100 4.14 12.81 21.61
N PRO A 101 3.96 13.36 22.83
CA PRO A 101 2.63 13.52 23.43
C PRO A 101 1.63 14.32 22.56
N ASP A 102 2.11 14.99 21.51
CA ASP A 102 1.30 15.73 20.53
C ASP A 102 1.36 15.17 19.09
N ALA A 103 2.20 14.16 18.79
CA ALA A 103 2.30 13.60 17.46
C ALA A 103 1.11 12.67 17.18
N PRO A 104 0.39 12.86 16.06
CA PRO A 104 -0.79 12.07 15.79
C PRO A 104 -0.42 10.62 15.46
N ASN A 105 -1.23 9.69 15.95
CA ASN A 105 -1.06 8.27 15.71
C ASN A 105 -1.35 7.91 14.24
N PRO A 106 -0.48 7.13 13.55
CA PRO A 106 -0.66 6.81 12.15
C PRO A 106 -1.80 5.81 11.89
N ASP A 107 -2.52 5.98 10.79
CA ASP A 107 -3.49 5.02 10.25
C ASP A 107 -2.82 4.03 9.28
N MET A 108 -1.75 4.50 8.63
CA MET A 108 -0.93 3.74 7.69
C MET A 108 0.54 3.77 8.09
N ILE A 109 1.17 2.60 8.09
CA ILE A 109 2.63 2.48 8.08
C ILE A 109 3.06 2.08 6.68
N CYS A 110 4.05 2.75 6.09
CA CYS A 110 4.54 2.42 4.76
C CYS A 110 6.07 2.50 4.63
N THR A 111 6.61 1.90 3.57
CA THR A 111 8.05 1.96 3.29
C THR A 111 8.36 2.05 1.80
N HIS A 112 9.59 2.45 1.52
CA HIS A 112 10.14 2.70 0.20
C HIS A 112 10.49 1.41 -0.57
N GLY A 113 10.77 1.57 -1.86
CA GLY A 113 11.32 0.50 -2.70
C GLY A 113 12.79 0.20 -2.39
N ARG A 114 13.32 -0.89 -2.96
CA ARG A 114 14.70 -1.33 -2.69
C ARG A 114 15.71 -0.21 -2.98
N ARG A 115 16.56 0.14 -2.00
CA ARG A 115 17.59 1.18 -2.10
C ARG A 115 17.05 2.56 -2.55
N SER A 116 15.81 2.88 -2.21
CA SER A 116 15.21 4.19 -2.46
C SER A 116 15.13 4.98 -1.14
N PRO A 117 15.37 6.29 -1.11
CA PRO A 117 15.17 7.09 0.09
C PRO A 117 13.68 7.36 0.34
N LEU A 118 13.34 7.88 1.53
CA LEU A 118 12.00 8.43 1.80
C LEU A 118 11.67 9.64 0.93
N ASP A 119 12.68 10.34 0.40
CA ASP A 119 12.51 11.46 -0.53
C ASP A 119 12.19 11.03 -1.98
N ASN A 120 11.83 9.75 -2.21
CA ASN A 120 11.38 9.33 -3.53
C ASN A 120 10.13 10.15 -3.96
N PRO A 121 10.17 10.91 -5.07
CA PRO A 121 9.11 11.87 -5.40
C PRO A 121 7.71 11.28 -5.46
N ALA A 122 7.57 10.08 -6.04
CA ALA A 122 6.28 9.40 -6.14
C ALA A 122 5.75 8.97 -4.77
N LEU A 123 6.61 8.46 -3.89
CA LEU A 123 6.24 8.06 -2.53
C LEU A 123 5.88 9.28 -1.68
N VAL A 124 6.70 10.34 -1.72
CA VAL A 124 6.42 11.60 -1.00
C VAL A 124 5.07 12.16 -1.43
N SER A 125 4.87 12.35 -2.73
CA SER A 125 3.63 12.93 -3.26
C SER A 125 2.40 12.10 -2.87
N PHE A 126 2.52 10.76 -2.94
CA PHE A 126 1.47 9.84 -2.51
C PHE A 126 1.17 9.98 -1.02
N THR A 127 2.19 9.95 -0.17
CA THR A 127 1.99 10.02 1.28
C THR A 127 1.48 11.39 1.71
N GLU A 128 1.86 12.47 1.04
CA GLU A 128 1.24 13.79 1.22
C GLU A 128 -0.24 13.78 0.85
N GLY A 129 -0.60 13.15 -0.28
CA GLY A 129 -1.99 12.98 -0.68
C GLY A 129 -2.82 12.23 0.36
N TRP A 130 -2.28 11.13 0.88
CA TRP A 130 -2.88 10.39 1.99
C TRP A 130 -3.06 11.28 3.22
N ALA A 131 -1.99 11.99 3.57
CA ALA A 131 -1.89 12.78 4.78
C ALA A 131 -2.77 14.02 4.82
N ARG A 132 -3.53 14.32 3.75
CA ARG A 132 -4.54 15.39 3.74
C ARG A 132 -5.77 15.09 4.59
N THR A 133 -6.04 13.81 4.87
CA THR A 133 -7.22 13.39 5.64
C THR A 133 -6.91 12.40 6.76
N GLN A 134 -5.74 11.78 6.73
CA GLN A 134 -5.31 10.71 7.63
C GLN A 134 -3.84 10.90 7.99
N VAL A 135 -3.29 10.00 8.79
CA VAL A 135 -1.88 10.09 9.24
C VAL A 135 -1.10 8.91 8.66
N ALA A 136 0.10 9.17 8.15
CA ALA A 136 0.97 8.16 7.58
C ALA A 136 2.37 8.20 8.17
N LEU A 137 2.89 7.04 8.58
CA LEU A 137 4.25 6.86 9.02
C LEU A 137 5.05 6.14 7.93
N SER A 138 6.03 6.81 7.34
CA SER A 138 7.02 6.18 6.46
C SER A 138 8.27 5.81 7.23
N PHE A 139 8.93 4.70 6.89
CA PHE A 139 10.21 4.34 7.49
C PHE A 139 11.24 3.84 6.48
N VAL A 140 12.52 4.04 6.79
CA VAL A 140 13.67 3.48 6.09
C VAL A 140 14.07 2.15 6.69
N ASN A 141 14.18 1.13 5.86
CA ASN A 141 14.89 -0.10 6.22
C ASN A 141 15.47 -0.67 4.94
N ASP A 142 16.79 -0.71 4.82
CA ASP A 142 17.47 -1.23 3.62
C ASP A 142 17.69 -2.73 3.59
N GLY A 143 17.25 -3.43 4.64
CA GLY A 143 17.28 -4.87 4.77
C GLY A 143 16.45 -5.62 3.73
N GLU A 144 16.53 -6.94 3.81
CA GLU A 144 15.77 -7.84 2.92
C GLU A 144 14.30 -7.97 3.38
N LEU A 145 13.47 -8.66 2.57
CA LEU A 145 12.00 -8.66 2.74
C LEU A 145 11.53 -9.00 4.16
N ASN A 146 12.14 -10.00 4.79
CA ASN A 146 11.74 -10.48 6.11
C ASN A 146 12.15 -9.51 7.23
N GLU A 147 13.27 -8.81 7.09
CA GLU A 147 13.72 -7.79 8.04
C GLU A 147 12.79 -6.57 7.99
N ARG A 148 12.43 -6.14 6.78
CA ARG A 148 11.43 -5.07 6.57
C ARG A 148 10.05 -5.48 7.10
N ALA A 149 9.62 -6.71 6.86
CA ALA A 149 8.37 -7.25 7.41
C ALA A 149 8.39 -7.27 8.95
N GLY A 150 9.52 -7.62 9.56
CA GLY A 150 9.72 -7.52 11.01
C GLY A 150 9.59 -6.08 11.53
N THR A 151 10.08 -5.10 10.77
CA THR A 151 9.94 -3.68 11.10
C THR A 151 8.49 -3.22 11.07
N PHE A 152 7.71 -3.62 10.07
CA PHE A 152 6.25 -3.37 10.05
C PHE A 152 5.57 -3.91 11.31
N ARG A 153 5.89 -5.15 11.70
CA ARG A 153 5.31 -5.77 12.90
C ARG A 153 5.66 -5.01 14.18
N HIS A 154 6.92 -4.57 14.31
CA HIS A 154 7.36 -3.74 15.43
C HIS A 154 6.59 -2.42 15.49
N LEU A 155 6.55 -1.69 14.38
CA LEU A 155 5.87 -0.40 14.31
C LEU A 155 4.37 -0.53 14.57
N MET A 156 3.71 -1.63 14.16
CA MET A 156 2.31 -1.87 14.49
C MET A 156 2.07 -2.14 15.98
N VAL A 157 3.04 -2.69 16.71
CA VAL A 157 2.95 -2.81 18.17
C VAL A 157 3.12 -1.44 18.83
N THR A 158 4.03 -0.60 18.30
CA THR A 158 4.21 0.78 18.78
C THR A 158 3.01 1.67 18.47
N TYR A 159 2.43 1.53 17.27
CA TYR A 159 1.34 2.34 16.74
C TYR A 159 0.12 1.44 16.43
N PRO A 160 -0.60 0.98 17.46
CA PRO A 160 -1.71 0.03 17.29
C PRO A 160 -2.92 0.59 16.52
N SER A 161 -3.00 1.92 16.33
CA SER A 161 -3.98 2.57 15.44
C SER A 161 -3.76 2.23 13.97
N ALA A 162 -2.53 1.87 13.58
CA ALA A 162 -2.18 1.60 12.20
C ALA A 162 -2.83 0.28 11.76
N THR A 163 -3.97 0.39 11.09
CA THR A 163 -4.70 -0.75 10.51
C THR A 163 -4.27 -1.06 9.08
N THR A 164 -3.46 -0.17 8.49
CA THR A 164 -3.05 -0.23 7.08
C THR A 164 -1.54 -0.35 6.96
N LEU A 165 -1.07 -1.30 6.15
CA LEU A 165 0.31 -1.33 5.70
C LEU A 165 0.40 -0.96 4.23
N GLY A 166 1.46 -0.27 3.83
CA GLY A 166 1.68 0.06 2.44
C GLY A 166 3.14 0.07 2.04
N GLY A 167 3.40 0.24 0.77
CA GLY A 167 4.76 0.48 0.32
C GLY A 167 4.90 0.53 -1.18
N LYS A 168 6.06 1.01 -1.63
CA LYS A 168 6.43 1.09 -3.04
C LYS A 168 7.28 -0.11 -3.47
N SER A 169 6.93 -0.77 -4.57
CA SER A 169 7.75 -1.82 -5.19
C SER A 169 8.16 -2.91 -4.20
N PHE A 170 9.45 -3.03 -3.87
CA PHE A 170 9.96 -3.94 -2.84
C PHE A 170 9.33 -3.70 -1.46
N GLY A 171 9.01 -2.46 -1.11
CA GLY A 171 8.27 -2.12 0.12
C GLY A 171 6.85 -2.66 0.13
N ALA A 172 6.17 -2.72 -1.03
CA ALA A 172 4.85 -3.35 -1.15
C ALA A 172 4.92 -4.85 -0.83
N ARG A 173 5.97 -5.54 -1.30
CA ARG A 173 6.23 -6.95 -0.93
C ARG A 173 6.50 -7.11 0.56
N SER A 174 7.30 -6.22 1.15
CA SER A 174 7.54 -6.23 2.59
C SER A 174 6.27 -6.01 3.41
N ALA A 175 5.39 -5.08 2.98
CA ALA A 175 4.10 -4.85 3.61
C ALA A 175 3.20 -6.10 3.53
N THR A 176 3.17 -6.77 2.37
CA THR A 176 2.46 -8.04 2.17
C THR A 176 2.91 -9.11 3.16
N ARG A 177 4.23 -9.32 3.30
CA ARG A 177 4.77 -10.28 4.26
C ARG A 177 4.52 -9.85 5.71
N GLY A 178 4.58 -8.55 5.98
CA GLY A 178 4.28 -7.97 7.28
C GLY A 178 2.85 -8.26 7.73
N SER A 179 1.87 -8.11 6.83
CA SER A 179 0.45 -8.29 7.14
C SER A 179 0.04 -9.73 7.41
N ILE A 180 0.74 -10.72 6.84
CA ILE A 180 0.45 -12.14 7.11
C ILE A 180 0.56 -12.46 8.62
N TYR A 181 1.38 -11.71 9.35
CA TYR A 181 1.66 -11.94 10.77
C TYR A 181 1.38 -10.71 11.64
N SER A 182 0.45 -9.86 11.21
CA SER A 182 0.05 -8.65 11.95
C SER A 182 -1.48 -8.48 11.93
N PRO A 183 -2.04 -7.62 12.79
CA PRO A 183 -3.47 -7.33 12.77
C PRO A 183 -3.89 -6.42 11.59
N ALA A 184 -2.99 -6.15 10.63
CA ALA A 184 -3.32 -5.28 9.50
C ALA A 184 -4.32 -5.99 8.59
N ASN A 185 -5.48 -5.36 8.39
CA ASN A 185 -6.53 -5.85 7.51
C ASN A 185 -6.62 -5.07 6.20
N LYS A 186 -5.75 -4.08 6.00
CA LYS A 186 -5.72 -3.24 4.80
C LYS A 186 -4.30 -3.12 4.28
N LEU A 187 -4.15 -3.26 2.97
CA LEU A 187 -2.88 -3.15 2.27
C LEU A 187 -2.97 -2.17 1.10
N VAL A 188 -2.01 -1.25 1.01
CA VAL A 188 -1.89 -0.30 -0.10
C VAL A 188 -0.60 -0.54 -0.85
N MET A 189 -0.73 -1.13 -2.04
CA MET A 189 0.38 -1.65 -2.83
C MET A 189 0.72 -0.72 -3.98
N PHE A 190 1.74 0.09 -3.79
CA PHE A 190 2.20 1.05 -4.79
C PHE A 190 3.23 0.37 -5.69
N THR A 191 2.88 0.14 -6.96
CA THR A 191 3.69 -0.59 -7.97
C THR A 191 4.24 -1.94 -7.48
N TYR A 192 3.39 -2.84 -6.97
CA TYR A 192 3.81 -4.18 -6.55
C TYR A 192 4.45 -4.95 -7.72
N PRO A 193 5.71 -5.38 -7.64
CA PRO A 193 6.37 -5.97 -8.79
C PRO A 193 5.97 -7.45 -8.88
N LEU A 194 5.19 -7.88 -9.86
CA LEU A 194 4.75 -9.27 -10.07
C LEU A 194 5.73 -10.11 -10.90
N VAL A 195 6.26 -9.56 -12.00
CA VAL A 195 6.77 -10.37 -13.13
C VAL A 195 8.05 -11.14 -12.82
N ARG A 196 8.94 -10.60 -11.98
CA ARG A 196 10.22 -11.26 -11.66
C ARG A 196 10.01 -12.26 -10.52
N GLY A 197 10.26 -13.55 -10.71
CA GLY A 197 9.95 -14.54 -9.67
C GLY A 197 8.44 -14.66 -9.45
N LEU A 198 7.70 -14.73 -10.54
CA LEU A 198 6.24 -14.67 -10.60
C LEU A 198 5.57 -15.61 -9.60
N ASP A 199 6.03 -16.86 -9.51
CA ASP A 199 5.44 -17.88 -8.64
C ASP A 199 5.55 -17.50 -7.16
N GLU A 200 6.75 -17.16 -6.68
CA GLU A 200 6.98 -16.71 -5.29
C GLU A 200 6.10 -15.51 -4.95
N ARG A 201 5.98 -14.55 -5.86
CA ARG A 201 5.22 -13.32 -5.64
C ARG A 201 3.71 -13.54 -5.72
N TYR A 202 3.26 -14.51 -6.51
CA TYR A 202 1.89 -14.98 -6.49
C TYR A 202 1.59 -15.65 -5.15
N GLU A 203 2.47 -16.54 -4.67
CA GLU A 203 2.30 -17.23 -3.40
C GLU A 203 2.19 -16.25 -2.23
N GLU A 204 2.98 -15.17 -2.21
CA GLU A 204 2.86 -14.10 -1.21
C GLU A 204 1.44 -13.48 -1.18
N LEU A 205 0.89 -13.15 -2.34
CA LEU A 205 -0.44 -12.54 -2.45
C LEU A 205 -1.56 -13.55 -2.17
N LEU A 206 -1.39 -14.81 -2.58
CA LEU A 206 -2.36 -15.89 -2.34
C LEU A 206 -2.40 -16.32 -0.87
N ALA A 207 -1.34 -16.07 -0.11
CA ALA A 207 -1.28 -16.33 1.33
C ALA A 207 -2.06 -15.32 2.17
N LEU A 208 -2.47 -14.17 1.59
CA LEU A 208 -3.28 -13.18 2.29
C LEU A 208 -4.67 -13.75 2.63
N GLN A 209 -5.13 -13.45 3.83
CA GLN A 209 -6.40 -13.94 4.36
C GLN A 209 -7.61 -13.22 3.73
N ALA A 210 -8.78 -13.84 3.83
CA ALA A 210 -10.00 -13.34 3.17
C ALA A 210 -10.56 -12.04 3.77
N ASP A 211 -10.19 -11.75 5.02
CA ASP A 211 -10.53 -10.52 5.74
C ASP A 211 -9.58 -9.36 5.45
N VAL A 212 -8.50 -9.60 4.68
CA VAL A 212 -7.58 -8.56 4.21
C VAL A 212 -8.11 -7.92 2.93
N ASP A 213 -8.06 -6.60 2.89
CA ASP A 213 -8.39 -5.79 1.72
C ASP A 213 -7.13 -5.21 1.10
N VAL A 214 -7.00 -5.34 -0.22
CA VAL A 214 -5.79 -4.93 -0.95
C VAL A 214 -6.14 -3.91 -2.02
N LEU A 215 -5.56 -2.73 -1.93
CA LEU A 215 -5.59 -1.73 -3.00
C LEU A 215 -4.27 -1.80 -3.78
N PHE A 216 -4.34 -2.24 -5.04
CA PHE A 216 -3.25 -2.10 -5.98
C PHE A 216 -3.28 -0.73 -6.63
N ILE A 217 -2.15 -0.04 -6.63
CA ILE A 217 -1.93 1.19 -7.38
C ILE A 217 -0.81 0.90 -8.37
N ALA A 218 -1.17 0.74 -9.64
CA ALA A 218 -0.22 0.30 -10.66
C ALA A 218 -0.43 1.06 -11.97
N GLY A 219 0.69 1.38 -12.61
CA GLY A 219 0.70 1.96 -13.94
C GLY A 219 0.41 0.93 -15.01
N ASP A 220 -0.29 1.32 -16.08
CA ASP A 220 -0.52 0.42 -17.22
C ASP A 220 0.70 0.25 -18.14
N ALA A 221 1.75 1.04 -17.94
CA ALA A 221 3.07 0.86 -18.56
C ALA A 221 4.11 0.24 -17.59
N ASP A 222 3.68 -0.28 -16.43
CA ASP A 222 4.58 -0.92 -15.47
C ASP A 222 5.01 -2.32 -15.97
N ALA A 223 6.24 -2.40 -16.48
CA ALA A 223 6.85 -3.65 -16.96
C ALA A 223 7.13 -4.69 -15.85
N LEU A 224 7.07 -4.31 -14.58
CA LEU A 224 7.18 -5.24 -13.45
C LEU A 224 5.82 -5.63 -12.88
N CYS A 225 4.74 -4.95 -13.22
CA CYS A 225 3.37 -5.24 -12.79
C CYS A 225 2.40 -5.20 -13.98
N HIS A 226 2.61 -6.10 -14.95
CA HIS A 226 1.73 -6.15 -16.12
C HIS A 226 0.27 -6.40 -15.73
N GLU A 227 -0.64 -5.63 -16.35
CA GLU A 227 -2.09 -5.70 -16.14
C GLU A 227 -2.63 -7.14 -16.23
N MET A 228 -2.19 -7.92 -17.22
CA MET A 228 -2.60 -9.31 -17.39
C MET A 228 -2.29 -10.16 -16.14
N HIS A 229 -1.08 -10.03 -15.58
CA HIS A 229 -0.69 -10.77 -14.38
C HIS A 229 -1.45 -10.26 -13.16
N LEU A 230 -1.63 -8.94 -13.04
CA LEU A 230 -2.38 -8.34 -11.95
C LEU A 230 -3.85 -8.80 -11.94
N ARG A 231 -4.52 -8.81 -13.10
CA ARG A 231 -5.89 -9.35 -13.24
C ARG A 231 -5.94 -10.82 -12.85
N ALA A 232 -5.03 -11.64 -13.38
CA ALA A 232 -5.00 -13.06 -13.12
C ALA A 232 -4.78 -13.40 -11.63
N ILE A 233 -3.90 -12.68 -10.92
CA ILE A 233 -3.68 -12.92 -9.49
C ILE A 233 -4.85 -12.44 -8.64
N ARG A 234 -5.42 -11.26 -8.95
CA ARG A 234 -6.58 -10.70 -8.23
C ARG A 234 -7.78 -11.65 -8.24
N GLN A 235 -8.02 -12.36 -9.35
CA GLN A 235 -9.09 -13.36 -9.47
C GLN A 235 -8.84 -14.62 -8.60
N ARG A 236 -7.59 -14.89 -8.21
CA ARG A 236 -7.19 -16.08 -7.44
C ARG A 236 -7.00 -15.78 -5.95
N MET A 237 -6.80 -14.52 -5.58
CA MET A 237 -6.62 -14.10 -4.20
C MET A 237 -7.87 -14.36 -3.36
N ARG A 238 -7.68 -14.77 -2.12
CA ARG A 238 -8.76 -14.86 -1.12
C ARG A 238 -9.11 -13.49 -0.56
N ALA A 239 -8.08 -12.67 -0.34
CA ALA A 239 -8.21 -11.26 0.01
C ALA A 239 -9.03 -10.51 -1.05
N ARG A 240 -9.84 -9.54 -0.63
CA ARG A 240 -10.61 -8.69 -1.55
C ARG A 240 -9.66 -7.68 -2.18
N THR A 241 -9.82 -7.41 -3.48
CA THR A 241 -8.85 -6.59 -4.22
C THR A 241 -9.50 -5.45 -5.00
N TRP A 242 -8.90 -4.27 -4.89
CA TRP A 242 -9.17 -3.07 -5.66
C TRP A 242 -7.97 -2.72 -6.52
N TRP A 243 -8.21 -2.03 -7.63
CA TRP A 243 -7.16 -1.56 -8.50
C TRP A 243 -7.40 -0.13 -8.96
N LEU A 244 -6.49 0.76 -8.58
CA LEU A 244 -6.31 2.08 -9.16
C LEU A 244 -5.28 1.97 -10.29
N ARG A 245 -5.76 2.06 -11.53
CA ARG A 245 -4.94 2.08 -12.74
C ARG A 245 -4.44 3.49 -13.01
N MET A 246 -3.14 3.69 -13.03
CA MET A 246 -2.52 4.95 -13.43
C MET A 246 -2.12 4.90 -14.91
N VAL A 247 -2.74 5.75 -15.73
CA VAL A 247 -2.51 5.74 -17.19
C VAL A 247 -1.10 6.24 -17.52
N LYS A 248 -0.40 5.51 -18.39
CA LYS A 248 0.97 5.74 -18.86
C LYS A 248 2.06 5.72 -17.78
N ALA A 249 1.73 5.33 -16.56
CA ALA A 249 2.71 5.23 -15.48
C ALA A 249 3.58 3.98 -15.67
N ASP A 250 4.89 4.13 -15.52
CA ASP A 250 5.83 3.01 -15.42
C ASP A 250 5.99 2.53 -13.98
N HIS A 251 6.93 1.62 -13.73
CA HIS A 251 7.19 1.10 -12.38
C HIS A 251 7.65 2.16 -11.37
N ALA A 252 8.34 3.19 -11.85
CA ALA A 252 8.81 4.29 -11.02
C ALA A 252 7.71 5.31 -10.75
N LEU A 253 6.60 5.24 -11.51
CA LEU A 253 5.57 6.26 -11.69
C LEU A 253 6.16 7.55 -12.24
N TRP A 254 7.05 7.40 -13.22
CA TRP A 254 7.65 8.54 -13.91
C TRP A 254 6.62 9.20 -14.83
N TYR A 255 6.51 10.52 -14.72
CA TYR A 255 5.78 11.38 -15.64
C TYR A 255 6.61 12.60 -15.97
N GLU A 256 6.43 13.10 -17.19
CA GLU A 256 6.98 14.38 -17.65
C GLU A 256 5.80 15.33 -17.94
N PRO A 257 5.84 16.58 -17.42
CA PRO A 257 6.84 17.12 -16.49
C PRO A 257 6.66 16.60 -15.05
N ASP A 258 7.56 16.94 -14.11
CA ASP A 258 7.51 16.41 -12.73
C ASP A 258 6.25 16.85 -11.97
N GLU A 259 5.72 18.04 -12.25
CA GLU A 259 4.47 18.55 -11.68
C GLU A 259 3.31 17.58 -11.92
N LYS A 260 3.29 16.92 -13.09
CA LYS A 260 2.31 15.89 -13.42
C LYS A 260 2.48 14.65 -12.53
N ARG A 261 3.72 14.24 -12.24
CA ARG A 261 3.99 13.12 -11.31
C ARG A 261 3.50 13.47 -9.91
N HIS A 262 3.84 14.67 -9.41
CA HIS A 262 3.42 15.12 -8.08
C HIS A 262 1.90 15.11 -7.97
N ALA A 263 1.21 15.77 -8.89
CA ALA A 263 -0.25 15.89 -8.88
C ALA A 263 -0.96 14.53 -8.99
N LEU A 264 -0.54 13.64 -9.90
CA LEU A 264 -1.16 12.31 -10.03
C LEU A 264 -0.92 11.44 -8.80
N CYS A 265 0.31 11.40 -8.28
CA CYS A 265 0.61 10.61 -7.09
C CYS A 265 -0.10 11.16 -5.85
N ASN A 266 -0.21 12.48 -5.72
CA ASN A 266 -0.97 13.13 -4.64
C ASN A 266 -2.46 12.74 -4.69
N ILE A 267 -3.09 12.83 -5.87
CA ILE A 267 -4.48 12.38 -6.03
C ILE A 267 -4.63 10.88 -5.75
N ALA A 268 -3.69 10.04 -6.18
CA ALA A 268 -3.70 8.62 -5.84
C ALA A 268 -3.65 8.38 -4.31
N GLY A 269 -2.86 9.19 -3.59
CA GLY A 269 -2.81 9.19 -2.12
C GLY A 269 -4.16 9.55 -1.48
N GLN A 270 -4.81 10.60 -1.97
CA GLN A 270 -6.13 11.00 -1.50
C GLN A 270 -7.20 9.92 -1.77
N ILE A 271 -7.19 9.31 -2.95
CA ILE A 271 -8.10 8.20 -3.30
C ILE A 271 -7.85 6.99 -2.38
N ALA A 272 -6.59 6.66 -2.12
CA ALA A 272 -6.23 5.56 -1.22
C ALA A 272 -6.68 5.82 0.23
N ALA A 273 -6.55 7.06 0.71
CA ALA A 273 -7.06 7.46 2.00
C ALA A 273 -8.60 7.32 2.06
N MET A 274 -9.33 7.78 1.04
CA MET A 274 -10.79 7.56 0.98
C MET A 274 -11.16 6.07 1.00
N TRP A 275 -10.46 5.25 0.20
CA TRP A 275 -10.63 3.80 0.16
C TRP A 275 -10.38 3.13 1.51
N ASN A 276 -9.44 3.66 2.30
CA ASN A 276 -9.13 3.17 3.64
C ASN A 276 -10.33 3.24 4.59
N VAL A 277 -11.13 4.30 4.45
CA VAL A 277 -12.32 4.57 5.27
C VAL A 277 -13.54 3.84 4.71
N VAL A 278 -13.80 3.97 3.41
CA VAL A 278 -14.98 3.40 2.74
C VAL A 278 -14.59 2.79 1.40
N ARG A 279 -15.01 1.54 1.17
CA ARG A 279 -14.82 0.83 -0.10
C ARG A 279 -15.96 -0.14 -0.33
N ASP A 280 -16.47 -0.16 -1.57
CA ASP A 280 -17.52 -1.08 -1.99
C ASP A 280 -16.87 -2.34 -2.58
N PRO A 281 -17.13 -3.55 -2.04
CA PRO A 281 -16.59 -4.78 -2.62
C PRO A 281 -17.09 -5.08 -4.04
N ALA A 282 -18.20 -4.48 -4.47
CA ALA A 282 -18.73 -4.63 -5.83
C ALA A 282 -18.05 -3.69 -6.85
N LEU A 283 -17.38 -2.62 -6.39
CA LEU A 283 -16.75 -1.61 -7.24
C LEU A 283 -15.25 -1.58 -6.95
N SER A 284 -14.46 -2.20 -7.83
CA SER A 284 -13.05 -2.52 -7.54
C SER A 284 -12.05 -2.02 -8.58
N GLU A 285 -12.49 -1.30 -9.61
CA GLU A 285 -11.59 -0.70 -10.60
C GLU A 285 -11.82 0.82 -10.69
N LEU A 286 -10.73 1.59 -10.74
CA LEU A 286 -10.73 3.04 -10.94
C LEU A 286 -9.56 3.41 -11.83
N THR A 287 -9.76 4.32 -12.78
CA THR A 287 -8.69 4.84 -13.64
C THR A 287 -8.35 6.27 -13.24
N LEU A 288 -7.06 6.56 -13.08
CA LEU A 288 -6.49 7.88 -12.89
C LEU A 288 -5.58 8.21 -14.08
N ASP A 289 -5.83 9.35 -14.70
CA ASP A 289 -5.14 9.83 -15.90
C ASP A 289 -4.86 11.33 -15.77
N TRP A 290 -4.09 11.86 -16.72
CA TRP A 290 -3.85 13.29 -16.87
C TRP A 290 -4.66 13.83 -18.03
N ASP A 291 -5.47 14.85 -17.76
CA ASP A 291 -6.10 15.61 -18.83
C ASP A 291 -5.05 16.52 -19.48
N GLY A 292 -4.55 16.12 -20.66
CA GLY A 292 -3.57 16.92 -21.40
C GLY A 292 -4.10 18.28 -21.90
N GLY A 293 -5.43 18.47 -21.94
CA GLY A 293 -6.04 19.74 -22.33
C GLY A 293 -6.21 20.70 -21.15
N ALA A 294 -6.75 20.20 -20.04
CA ALA A 294 -6.94 20.99 -18.81
C ALA A 294 -5.69 21.06 -17.91
N ASN A 295 -4.65 20.26 -18.22
CA ASN A 295 -3.40 20.16 -17.48
C ASN A 295 -3.60 19.81 -15.99
N GLU A 296 -4.50 18.88 -15.73
CA GLU A 296 -4.87 18.46 -14.37
C GLU A 296 -5.12 16.93 -14.29
N PRO A 297 -5.05 16.34 -13.08
CA PRO A 297 -5.48 14.97 -12.87
C PRO A 297 -6.98 14.78 -13.14
N LYS A 298 -7.34 13.68 -13.80
CA LYS A 298 -8.73 13.23 -13.97
C LYS A 298 -8.86 11.78 -13.58
N TRP A 299 -9.98 11.41 -12.98
CA TRP A 299 -10.23 10.01 -12.59
C TRP A 299 -11.68 9.60 -12.77
N THR A 300 -11.90 8.30 -12.96
CA THR A 300 -13.25 7.73 -13.01
C THR A 300 -13.81 7.55 -11.61
N THR A 301 -15.09 7.20 -11.50
CA THR A 301 -15.62 6.60 -10.29
C THR A 301 -15.10 5.17 -10.14
N TRP A 302 -15.27 4.57 -8.96
CA TRP A 302 -15.12 3.12 -8.83
C TRP A 302 -16.18 2.41 -9.68
N VAL A 303 -15.76 1.40 -10.45
CA VAL A 303 -16.64 0.58 -11.29
C VAL A 303 -16.47 -0.89 -10.94
N ALA A 304 -17.47 -1.70 -11.29
CA ALA A 304 -17.35 -3.14 -11.21
C ALA A 304 -16.16 -3.62 -12.06
N PRO A 305 -15.44 -4.65 -11.62
CA PRO A 305 -14.32 -5.16 -12.38
C PRO A 305 -14.80 -5.57 -13.76
N THR A 306 -14.03 -5.16 -14.78
CA THR A 306 -14.33 -5.56 -16.15
C THR A 306 -14.22 -7.09 -16.19
N VAL A 307 -15.36 -7.78 -16.37
CA VAL A 307 -15.34 -9.23 -16.60
C VAL A 307 -14.57 -9.40 -17.91
N ASP A 308 -13.41 -10.05 -17.85
CA ASP A 308 -12.71 -10.42 -19.08
C ASP A 308 -13.74 -11.13 -19.96
N LEU A 309 -13.92 -10.62 -21.19
CA LEU A 309 -14.62 -11.37 -22.23
C LEU A 309 -14.08 -12.80 -22.19
N PRO A 310 -14.93 -13.83 -22.31
CA PRO A 310 -14.48 -15.22 -22.28
C PRO A 310 -13.26 -15.32 -23.20
N LYS A 311 -12.14 -15.83 -22.67
CA LYS A 311 -10.90 -16.02 -23.44
C LYS A 311 -11.31 -16.54 -24.81
N PRO A 312 -10.95 -15.87 -25.93
CA PRO A 312 -11.17 -16.49 -27.23
C PRO A 312 -10.49 -17.85 -27.17
N ALA A 313 -11.28 -18.90 -27.40
CA ALA A 313 -10.84 -20.28 -27.32
C ALA A 313 -9.54 -20.38 -28.13
N THR A 314 -8.42 -20.53 -27.43
CA THR A 314 -7.12 -20.50 -28.11
C THR A 314 -6.92 -21.88 -28.65
N THR A 315 -7.18 -22.01 -29.95
CA THR A 315 -7.00 -23.27 -30.66
C THR A 315 -5.61 -23.25 -31.28
N PHE A 316 -4.77 -24.22 -30.94
CA PHE A 316 -3.54 -24.46 -31.69
C PHE A 316 -3.49 -25.91 -32.16
N ASN A 317 -2.98 -26.07 -33.38
CA ASN A 317 -2.89 -27.33 -34.08
C ASN A 317 -1.44 -27.81 -34.05
N VAL A 318 -1.23 -29.01 -33.52
CA VAL A 318 0.04 -29.72 -33.61
C VAL A 318 -0.02 -30.68 -34.79
N ASN A 319 0.73 -30.38 -35.85
CA ASN A 319 0.83 -31.23 -37.03
C ASN A 319 1.94 -32.27 -36.82
N ILE A 320 1.60 -33.55 -36.82
CA ILE A 320 2.59 -34.63 -36.71
C ILE A 320 3.07 -34.98 -38.13
N LEU A 321 4.22 -34.42 -38.52
CA LEU A 321 4.75 -34.51 -39.89
C LEU A 321 5.45 -35.85 -40.22
N ASN A 322 5.53 -36.80 -39.28
CA ASN A 322 6.24 -38.06 -39.50
C ASN A 322 5.29 -39.20 -39.90
N PRO A 323 5.24 -39.62 -41.18
CA PRO A 323 4.33 -40.67 -41.64
C PRO A 323 4.72 -42.08 -41.15
N GLY A 324 5.89 -42.25 -40.54
CA GLY A 324 6.38 -43.56 -40.07
C GLY A 324 5.88 -43.98 -38.68
N LEU A 325 5.13 -43.13 -37.97
CA LEU A 325 4.54 -43.45 -36.67
C LEU A 325 3.05 -43.82 -36.81
N PRO A 326 2.50 -44.71 -35.97
CA PRO A 326 1.05 -44.87 -35.85
C PRO A 326 0.42 -43.51 -35.47
N GLY A 327 -0.37 -42.93 -36.37
CA GLY A 327 -0.91 -41.56 -36.24
C GLY A 327 -0.12 -40.46 -36.98
N GLY A 328 0.90 -40.83 -37.75
CA GLY A 328 1.63 -39.93 -38.65
C GLY A 328 0.72 -39.29 -39.70
N GLY A 329 0.86 -37.97 -39.90
CA GLY A 329 -0.02 -37.18 -40.77
C GLY A 329 -1.26 -36.62 -40.08
N GLY A 330 -1.46 -36.89 -38.78
CA GLY A 330 -2.55 -36.35 -37.99
C GLY A 330 -2.33 -34.91 -37.52
N THR A 331 -3.41 -34.17 -37.38
CA THR A 331 -3.45 -32.89 -36.65
C THR A 331 -4.09 -33.13 -35.28
N ILE A 332 -3.39 -32.79 -34.21
CA ILE A 332 -3.98 -32.73 -32.87
C ILE A 332 -4.37 -31.29 -32.57
N THR A 333 -5.66 -31.07 -32.37
CA THR A 333 -6.22 -29.78 -32.03
C THR A 333 -6.40 -29.67 -30.52
N PHE A 334 -5.72 -28.71 -29.90
CA PHE A 334 -5.94 -28.36 -28.51
C PHE A 334 -6.81 -27.12 -28.44
N THR A 335 -7.86 -27.15 -27.63
CA THR A 335 -8.70 -25.99 -27.33
C THR A 335 -8.55 -25.68 -25.84
N MET A 336 -8.12 -24.46 -25.52
CA MET A 336 -8.02 -23.93 -24.16
C MET A 336 -8.90 -22.69 -24.00
#